data_AF-D2W638-F1
#
_entry.id   AF-D2W638-F1
#
_cell.length_a   1.000
_cell.length_b   1.000
_cell.length_c   1.000
_cell.angle_alpha   90.00
_cell.angle_beta   90.00
_cell.angle_gamma   90.00
#
_symmetry.space_group_name_H-M   'P 1'
#
loop_
_entity.id
_entity.type
_entity.pdbx_description
1 polymer ?
#
loop_
_entity_poly.entity_id
_entity_poly.type
_entity_poly.pdbx_seq_one_letter_code
_entity_poly.pdbx_strand_id
1 'polypeptide(L)'
;MCKLMNSMVVEIMKGNTHASIKALYGYMYFHRWLIYLSEKFPRIVKRFEHQVNQFNNTEKERLKSSCPNLGEFLPKLSILGESKLTWSSVKKSIVEETSIRNALWVIKMYPQLSRLNESDSERCEKSWEANKVSCKLIMFHVFFLRNIVEQYSNLSLEEFGRLYDTNYGCPPRTKSGDLLEDVLQREIFRIQQVSTFQQYFEYVGVRNLKDESSIAKYLRNCVTISYERGYHG
;
A
#
# COMPACT_ATOMS: atom_id res chain seq x y z
N MET A 1 14.84 2.54 5.60
CA MET A 1 13.69 1.94 6.32
C MET A 1 12.54 1.58 5.40
N CYS A 2 11.95 2.52 4.64
CA CYS A 2 10.79 2.21 3.78
C CYS A 2 11.00 1.02 2.81
N LYS A 3 12.20 0.89 2.21
CA LYS A 3 12.57 -0.28 1.38
C LYS A 3 12.54 -1.62 2.12
N LEU A 4 13.00 -1.65 3.37
CA LEU A 4 12.99 -2.86 4.21
C LEU A 4 11.55 -3.24 4.57
N MET A 5 10.75 -2.25 5.00
CA MET A 5 9.32 -2.44 5.29
C MET A 5 8.57 -2.98 4.07
N ASN A 6 8.78 -2.38 2.89
CA ASN A 6 8.17 -2.84 1.65
C ASN A 6 8.57 -4.29 1.31
N SER A 7 9.87 -4.60 1.33
CA SER A 7 10.39 -5.93 0.99
C SER A 7 9.81 -7.01 1.89
N MET A 8 9.65 -6.69 3.19
CA MET A 8 9.05 -7.60 4.15
C MET A 8 7.58 -7.88 3.83
N VAL A 9 6.79 -6.85 3.51
CA VAL A 9 5.39 -7.02 3.12
C VAL A 9 5.26 -7.83 1.84
N VAL A 10 6.12 -7.61 0.84
CA VAL A 10 6.14 -8.42 -0.39
C VAL A 10 6.27 -9.91 -0.07
N GLU A 11 7.22 -10.30 0.79
CA GLU A 11 7.44 -11.71 1.13
C GLU A 11 6.28 -12.32 1.93
N ILE A 12 5.69 -11.56 2.86
CA ILE A 12 4.48 -11.97 3.59
C ILE A 12 3.31 -12.18 2.60
N MET A 13 3.14 -11.28 1.63
CA MET A 13 2.02 -11.34 0.68
C MET A 13 2.18 -12.44 -0.38
N LYS A 14 3.41 -12.84 -0.72
CA LYS A 14 3.68 -13.99 -1.60
C LYS A 14 3.28 -15.33 -0.98
N GLY A 15 3.12 -15.41 0.34
CA GLY A 15 2.82 -16.67 1.05
C GLY A 15 4.03 -17.59 1.22
N ASN A 16 5.23 -17.16 0.80
CA ASN A 16 6.49 -17.92 0.94
C ASN A 16 6.93 -18.08 2.41
N THR A 17 6.47 -17.17 3.26
CA THR A 17 6.51 -17.32 4.70
C THR A 17 5.09 -17.60 5.16
N HIS A 18 4.85 -18.68 5.91
CA HIS A 18 3.83 -18.58 6.97
C HIS A 18 4.14 -17.26 7.67
N ALA A 19 3.24 -16.28 7.57
CA ALA A 19 3.46 -14.93 8.08
C ALA A 19 3.73 -15.03 9.57
N SER A 20 4.99 -15.29 9.91
CA SER A 20 5.34 -15.63 11.27
C SER A 20 5.19 -14.35 12.05
N ILE A 21 4.68 -14.48 13.27
CA ILE A 21 4.65 -13.40 14.24
C ILE A 21 6.00 -12.66 14.29
N LYS A 22 7.11 -13.40 14.18
CA LYS A 22 8.47 -12.86 14.10
C LYS A 22 8.70 -11.94 12.90
N ALA A 23 8.16 -12.28 11.73
CA ALA A 23 8.20 -11.39 10.57
C ALA A 23 7.39 -10.10 10.84
N LEU A 24 6.25 -10.19 11.51
CA LEU A 24 5.47 -9.00 11.86
C LEU A 24 6.20 -8.10 12.85
N TYR A 25 6.90 -8.69 13.81
CA TYR A 25 7.78 -7.94 14.71
C TYR A 25 8.88 -7.21 13.96
N GLY A 26 9.52 -7.86 12.98
CA GLY A 26 10.52 -7.20 12.14
C GLY A 26 9.98 -5.95 11.43
N TYR A 27 8.75 -6.00 10.91
CA TYR A 27 8.11 -4.84 10.27
C TYR A 27 7.92 -3.69 11.28
N MET A 28 7.50 -4.03 12.49
CA MET A 28 7.23 -3.08 13.57
C MET A 28 8.52 -2.46 14.12
N TYR A 29 9.61 -3.23 14.19
CA TYR A 29 10.95 -2.71 14.48
C TYR A 29 11.40 -1.73 13.42
N PHE A 30 11.27 -2.04 12.12
CA PHE A 30 11.63 -1.10 11.06
C PHE A 30 10.78 0.17 11.09
N HIS A 31 9.51 0.07 11.49
CA HIS A 31 8.68 1.24 11.68
C HIS A 31 9.14 2.09 12.87
N ARG A 32 9.46 1.50 14.02
CA ARG A 32 10.04 2.23 15.16
C ARG A 32 11.35 2.93 14.78
N TRP A 33 12.21 2.26 14.01
CA TRP A 33 13.44 2.86 13.51
C TRP A 33 13.15 4.02 12.55
N LEU A 34 12.13 3.92 11.70
CA LEU A 34 11.71 5.03 10.85
C LEU A 34 11.25 6.23 11.69
N ILE A 35 10.46 6.01 12.74
CA ILE A 35 10.05 7.05 13.69
C ILE A 35 11.29 7.69 14.35
N TYR A 36 12.18 6.88 14.93
CA TYR A 36 13.40 7.36 15.60
C TYR A 36 14.29 8.22 14.68
N LEU A 37 14.50 7.78 13.44
CA LEU A 37 15.26 8.55 12.46
C LEU A 37 14.57 9.86 12.08
N SER A 38 13.24 9.89 12.12
CA SER A 38 12.45 11.08 11.80
C SER A 38 12.48 12.11 12.93
N GLU A 39 12.47 11.66 14.18
CA GLU A 39 12.72 12.50 15.37
C GLU A 39 14.13 13.10 15.31
N LYS A 40 15.15 12.26 15.06
CA LYS A 40 16.56 12.69 15.02
C LYS A 40 16.88 13.59 13.84
N PHE A 41 16.18 13.42 12.72
CA PHE A 41 16.40 14.18 11.49
C PHE A 41 15.08 14.76 10.93
N PRO A 42 14.50 15.81 11.55
CA PRO A 42 13.19 16.36 11.15
C PRO A 42 13.11 16.85 9.69
N ARG A 43 14.26 17.13 9.06
CA ARG A 43 14.33 17.44 7.63
C ARG A 43 13.77 16.30 6.75
N ILE A 44 13.84 15.05 7.20
CA ILE A 44 13.27 13.88 6.50
C ILE A 44 11.73 13.99 6.44
N VAL A 45 11.08 14.37 7.54
CA VAL A 45 9.63 14.56 7.61
C VAL A 45 9.18 15.61 6.59
N LYS A 46 9.81 16.79 6.60
CA LYS A 46 9.52 17.87 5.63
C LYS A 46 9.73 17.43 4.18
N ARG A 47 10.78 16.64 3.91
CA ARG A 47 11.04 16.10 2.57
C ARG A 47 9.94 15.12 2.15
N PHE A 48 9.49 14.24 3.03
CA PHE A 48 8.43 13.28 2.73
C PHE A 48 7.08 13.96 2.56
N GLU A 49 6.76 14.94 3.40
CA GLU A 49 5.58 15.79 3.24
C GLU A 49 5.57 16.48 1.86
N HIS A 50 6.69 17.10 1.47
CA HIS A 50 6.82 17.69 0.14
C HIS A 50 6.63 16.65 -0.98
N GLN A 51 7.27 15.48 -0.87
CA GLN A 51 7.11 14.39 -1.85
C GLN A 51 5.67 13.90 -1.97
N VAL A 52 4.94 13.76 -0.86
CA VAL A 52 3.55 13.31 -0.87
C VAL A 52 2.64 14.37 -1.48
N ASN A 53 2.86 15.64 -1.15
CA ASN A 53 2.11 16.75 -1.74
C ASN A 53 2.36 16.84 -3.25
N GLN A 54 3.60 16.69 -3.70
CA GLN A 54 3.93 16.65 -5.12
C GLN A 54 3.27 15.47 -5.83
N PHE A 55 3.33 14.28 -5.23
CA PHE A 55 2.66 13.09 -5.76
C PHE A 55 1.14 13.29 -5.93
N ASN A 56 0.49 13.96 -4.98
CA ASN A 56 -0.95 14.21 -5.05
C ASN A 56 -1.35 15.30 -6.05
N ASN A 57 -0.56 16.37 -6.15
CA ASN A 57 -0.94 17.56 -6.91
C ASN A 57 -0.38 17.56 -8.33
N THR A 58 0.65 16.76 -8.62
CA THR A 58 1.38 16.77 -9.88
C THR A 58 1.43 15.38 -10.48
N GLU A 59 0.81 15.17 -11.65
CA GLU A 59 0.78 13.86 -12.31
C GLU A 59 2.18 13.33 -12.66
N LYS A 60 3.07 14.21 -13.14
CA LYS A 60 4.47 13.86 -13.47
C LYS A 60 5.27 13.32 -12.27
N GLU A 61 4.90 13.72 -11.06
CA GLU A 61 5.55 13.28 -9.82
C GLU A 61 5.10 11.87 -9.39
N ARG A 62 4.03 11.35 -10.00
CA ARG A 62 3.56 9.98 -9.81
C ARG A 62 4.27 8.99 -10.72
N LEU A 63 4.90 9.46 -11.80
CA LEU A 63 5.50 8.58 -12.79
C LEU A 63 6.66 7.78 -12.20
N LYS A 64 6.97 6.64 -12.82
CA LYS A 64 8.08 5.76 -12.39
C LYS A 64 9.43 6.47 -12.34
N SER A 65 9.63 7.50 -13.16
CA SER A 65 10.84 8.34 -13.15
C SER A 65 11.00 9.12 -11.84
N SER A 66 9.91 9.62 -11.28
CA SER A 66 9.89 10.51 -10.11
C SER A 66 9.61 9.76 -8.81
N CYS A 67 8.75 8.74 -8.87
CA CYS A 67 8.45 7.84 -7.76
C CYS A 67 8.64 6.37 -8.20
N PRO A 68 9.89 5.85 -8.23
CA PRO A 68 10.17 4.52 -8.78
C PRO A 68 9.44 3.37 -8.09
N ASN A 69 9.19 3.48 -6.78
CA ASN A 69 8.60 2.40 -5.98
C ASN A 69 7.48 2.92 -5.07
N LEU A 70 6.23 2.58 -5.40
CA LEU A 70 5.04 2.94 -4.60
C LEU A 70 4.97 2.21 -3.27
N GLY A 71 5.49 0.99 -3.19
CA GLY A 71 5.57 0.25 -1.94
C GLY A 71 6.55 0.89 -0.94
N GLU A 72 7.60 1.57 -1.43
CA GLU A 72 8.46 2.42 -0.59
C GLU A 72 7.84 3.77 -0.25
N PHE A 73 6.86 4.23 -1.03
CA PHE A 73 6.14 5.46 -0.77
C PHE A 73 5.17 5.30 0.42
N LEU A 74 4.45 4.19 0.49
CA LEU A 74 3.40 3.97 1.50
C LEU A 74 3.89 4.07 2.96
N PRO A 75 5.03 3.47 3.36
CA PRO A 75 5.57 3.64 4.70
C PRO A 75 5.92 5.08 5.06
N LYS A 76 6.16 5.98 4.09
CA LYS A 76 6.47 7.39 4.39
C LYS A 76 5.30 8.08 5.07
N LEU A 77 4.07 7.70 4.74
CA LEU A 77 2.85 8.26 5.34
C LEU A 77 2.77 7.99 6.85
N SER A 78 3.47 6.96 7.34
CA SER A 78 3.39 6.56 8.74
C SER A 78 4.00 7.56 9.72
N ILE A 79 4.80 8.52 9.23
CA ILE A 79 5.44 9.57 10.03
C ILE A 79 4.90 10.96 9.72
N LEU A 80 3.80 11.08 8.95
CA LEU A 80 3.24 12.36 8.50
C LEU A 80 1.91 12.71 9.19
N GLY A 81 1.69 12.17 10.39
CA GLY A 81 0.46 12.38 11.17
C GLY A 81 0.16 13.85 11.43
N GLU A 82 1.16 14.63 11.83
CA GLU A 82 1.02 16.07 12.10
C GLU A 82 0.59 16.87 10.86
N SER A 83 1.09 16.49 9.68
CA SER A 83 0.71 17.09 8.39
C SER A 83 -0.65 16.64 7.88
N LYS A 84 -1.35 15.74 8.59
CA LYS A 84 -2.65 15.15 8.22
C LYS A 84 -2.64 14.43 6.86
N LEU A 85 -1.46 14.01 6.40
CA LEU A 85 -1.28 13.27 5.15
C LEU A 85 -1.52 11.77 5.40
N THR A 86 -2.81 11.41 5.43
CA THR A 86 -3.31 10.05 5.70
C THR A 86 -3.50 9.23 4.43
N TRP A 87 -3.83 7.94 4.56
CA TRP A 87 -4.20 7.12 3.39
C TRP A 87 -5.33 7.76 2.57
N SER A 88 -6.32 8.34 3.25
CA SER A 88 -7.45 8.99 2.59
C SER A 88 -7.04 10.14 1.66
N SER A 89 -5.93 10.83 1.96
CA SER A 89 -5.40 11.93 1.15
C SER A 89 -4.72 11.47 -0.15
N VAL A 90 -4.19 10.24 -0.19
CA VAL A 90 -3.40 9.72 -1.33
C VAL A 90 -4.07 8.58 -2.09
N LYS A 91 -5.14 7.98 -1.54
CA LYS A 91 -5.70 6.71 -2.02
C LYS A 91 -6.01 6.68 -3.51
N LYS A 92 -6.57 7.77 -4.05
CA LYS A 92 -6.93 7.85 -5.47
C LYS A 92 -5.67 7.75 -6.33
N SER A 93 -4.70 8.62 -6.05
CA SER A 93 -3.42 8.72 -6.76
C SER A 93 -2.63 7.42 -6.70
N ILE A 94 -2.58 6.76 -5.54
CA ILE A 94 -1.83 5.52 -5.35
C ILE A 94 -2.51 4.35 -6.07
N VAL A 95 -3.82 4.16 -5.90
CA VAL A 95 -4.53 3.03 -6.53
C VAL A 95 -4.45 3.16 -8.04
N GLU A 96 -4.67 4.36 -8.57
CA GLU A 96 -4.57 4.65 -10.00
C GLU A 96 -3.17 4.37 -10.56
N GLU A 97 -2.13 4.94 -9.96
CA GLU A 97 -0.76 4.74 -10.43
C GLU A 97 -0.32 3.27 -10.31
N THR A 98 -0.77 2.57 -9.27
CA THR A 98 -0.50 1.13 -9.12
C THR A 98 -1.16 0.34 -10.24
N SER A 99 -2.46 0.54 -10.48
CA SER A 99 -3.19 -0.18 -11.52
C SER A 99 -2.61 0.05 -12.92
N ILE A 100 -2.16 1.29 -13.21
CA ILE A 100 -1.47 1.63 -14.46
C ILE A 100 -0.14 0.88 -14.56
N ARG A 101 0.74 0.95 -13.55
CA ARG A 101 2.04 0.24 -13.57
C ARG A 101 1.89 -1.27 -13.68
N ASN A 102 0.87 -1.80 -13.05
CA ASN A 102 0.58 -3.23 -13.04
C ASN A 102 0.06 -3.75 -14.37
N ALA A 103 -0.45 -2.89 -15.25
CA ALA A 103 -0.91 -3.30 -16.59
C ALA A 103 0.22 -4.00 -17.37
N LEU A 104 1.48 -3.61 -17.18
CA LEU A 104 2.64 -4.32 -17.73
C LEU A 104 2.62 -5.81 -17.39
N TRP A 105 2.43 -6.15 -16.12
CA TRP A 105 2.46 -7.54 -15.65
C TRP A 105 1.26 -8.33 -16.17
N VAL A 106 0.09 -7.68 -16.28
CA VAL A 106 -1.09 -8.28 -16.89
C VAL A 106 -0.82 -8.65 -18.35
N ILE A 107 -0.29 -7.72 -19.15
CA ILE A 107 -0.01 -7.99 -20.57
C ILE A 107 1.12 -9.00 -20.73
N LYS A 108 2.14 -8.97 -19.87
CA LYS A 108 3.23 -9.96 -19.90
C LYS A 108 2.74 -11.38 -19.61
N MET A 109 1.81 -11.53 -18.66
CA MET A 109 1.24 -12.83 -18.29
C MET A 109 0.14 -13.28 -19.25
N TYR A 110 -0.64 -12.34 -19.79
CA TYR A 110 -1.79 -12.59 -20.65
C TYR A 110 -1.79 -11.65 -21.87
N PRO A 111 -0.92 -11.89 -22.88
CA PRO A 111 -0.75 -10.97 -24.01
C PRO A 111 -2.02 -10.68 -24.81
N GLN A 112 -2.98 -11.61 -24.85
CA GLN A 112 -4.26 -11.43 -25.54
C GLN A 112 -5.08 -10.26 -24.98
N LEU A 113 -4.87 -9.90 -23.71
CA LEU A 113 -5.52 -8.76 -23.07
C LEU A 113 -5.01 -7.41 -23.58
N SER A 114 -4.02 -7.36 -24.46
CA SER A 114 -3.58 -6.11 -25.11
C SER A 114 -4.60 -5.62 -26.15
N ARG A 115 -5.46 -6.50 -26.65
CA ARG A 115 -6.43 -6.20 -27.72
C ARG A 115 -7.70 -5.50 -27.24
N LEU A 116 -7.94 -5.50 -25.93
CA LEU A 116 -9.07 -4.82 -25.27
C LEU A 116 -10.46 -5.32 -25.73
N ASN A 117 -10.55 -6.51 -26.30
CA ASN A 117 -11.78 -7.11 -26.82
C ASN A 117 -12.26 -8.35 -26.03
N GLU A 118 -11.58 -8.67 -24.92
CA GLU A 118 -12.00 -9.70 -23.98
C GLU A 118 -13.31 -9.34 -23.24
N SER A 119 -13.96 -10.34 -22.67
CA SER A 119 -15.12 -10.12 -21.78
C SER A 119 -14.70 -9.40 -20.48
N ASP A 120 -15.66 -8.73 -19.83
CA ASP A 120 -15.41 -8.05 -18.55
C ASP A 120 -14.92 -9.02 -17.47
N SER A 121 -15.48 -10.23 -17.43
CA SER A 121 -15.08 -11.30 -16.52
C SER A 121 -13.65 -11.77 -16.75
N GLU A 122 -13.29 -12.06 -18.02
CA GLU A 122 -11.94 -12.47 -18.37
C GLU A 122 -10.92 -11.37 -18.03
N ARG A 123 -11.26 -10.10 -18.31
CA ARG A 123 -10.43 -8.95 -17.94
C ARG A 123 -10.17 -8.92 -16.45
N CYS A 124 -11.20 -9.05 -15.63
CA CYS A 124 -11.10 -8.93 -14.18
C CYS A 124 -10.32 -10.09 -13.57
N GLU A 125 -10.64 -11.33 -13.94
CA GLU A 125 -10.01 -12.55 -13.42
C GLU A 125 -8.51 -12.59 -13.73
N LYS A 126 -8.14 -12.45 -15.01
CA LYS A 126 -6.73 -12.52 -15.42
C LYS A 126 -5.92 -11.34 -14.90
N SER A 127 -6.50 -10.15 -14.85
CA SER A 127 -5.82 -8.99 -14.25
C SER A 127 -5.62 -9.17 -12.75
N TRP A 128 -6.53 -9.88 -12.05
CA TRP A 128 -6.39 -10.17 -10.64
C TRP A 128 -5.26 -11.15 -10.41
N GLU A 129 -5.24 -12.26 -11.15
CA GLU A 129 -4.20 -13.28 -11.03
C GLU A 129 -2.79 -12.72 -11.23
N ALA A 130 -2.62 -11.84 -12.22
CA ALA A 130 -1.34 -11.18 -12.48
C ALA A 130 -0.92 -10.20 -11.35
N ASN A 131 -1.87 -9.61 -10.62
CA ASN A 131 -1.60 -8.47 -9.74
C ASN A 131 -1.87 -8.74 -8.24
N LYS A 132 -2.45 -9.87 -7.86
CA LYS A 132 -2.92 -10.16 -6.49
C LYS A 132 -1.89 -9.87 -5.40
N VAL A 133 -0.61 -10.16 -5.62
CA VAL A 133 0.47 -9.87 -4.65
C VAL A 133 0.61 -8.36 -4.41
N SER A 134 0.62 -7.55 -5.47
CA SER A 134 0.72 -6.10 -5.36
C SER A 134 -0.53 -5.47 -4.72
N CYS A 135 -1.71 -5.98 -5.04
CA CYS A 135 -2.97 -5.56 -4.42
C CYS A 135 -2.95 -5.85 -2.91
N LYS A 136 -2.58 -7.07 -2.52
CA LYS A 136 -2.48 -7.49 -1.12
C LYS A 136 -1.42 -6.68 -0.35
N LEU A 137 -0.31 -6.32 -0.99
CA LEU A 137 0.70 -5.42 -0.42
C LEU A 137 0.12 -4.05 -0.07
N ILE A 138 -0.65 -3.46 -0.98
CA ILE A 138 -1.32 -2.18 -0.72
C ILE A 138 -2.30 -2.34 0.43
N MET A 139 -3.11 -3.40 0.43
CA MET A 139 -4.06 -3.68 1.51
C MET A 139 -3.36 -3.75 2.87
N PHE A 140 -2.21 -4.42 2.98
CA PHE A 140 -1.44 -4.46 4.21
C PHE A 140 -1.02 -3.06 4.68
N HIS A 141 -0.49 -2.23 3.78
CA HIS A 141 -0.12 -0.86 4.15
C HIS A 141 -1.33 0.00 4.50
N VAL A 142 -2.46 -0.16 3.80
CA VAL A 142 -3.72 0.54 4.13
C VAL A 142 -4.22 0.16 5.51
N PHE A 143 -4.20 -1.13 5.84
CA PHE A 143 -4.52 -1.62 7.18
C PHE A 143 -3.61 -0.96 8.21
N PHE A 144 -2.30 -1.02 7.99
CA PHE A 144 -1.30 -0.50 8.90
C PHE A 144 -1.49 1.00 9.14
N LEU A 145 -1.69 1.77 8.07
CA LEU A 145 -1.93 3.21 8.17
C LEU A 145 -3.22 3.51 8.94
N ARG A 146 -4.35 2.92 8.57
CA ARG A 146 -5.66 3.23 9.18
C ARG A 146 -5.80 2.77 10.63
N ASN A 147 -5.31 1.56 10.92
CA ASN A 147 -5.59 0.90 12.20
C ASN A 147 -4.45 1.10 13.21
N ILE A 148 -3.25 1.41 12.75
CA ILE A 148 -2.09 1.59 13.62
C ILE A 148 -1.71 3.05 13.66
N VAL A 149 -1.28 3.62 12.53
CA VAL A 149 -0.75 4.99 12.50
C VAL A 149 -1.83 6.02 12.79
N GLU A 150 -2.93 5.99 12.06
CA GLU A 150 -4.00 7.00 12.14
C GLU A 150 -4.73 6.96 13.49
N GLN A 151 -4.66 5.84 14.23
CA GLN A 151 -5.17 5.80 15.60
C GLN A 151 -4.35 6.68 16.55
N TYR A 152 -3.07 6.90 16.28
CA TYR A 152 -2.20 7.74 17.11
C TYR A 152 -1.85 9.05 16.42
N SER A 153 -2.68 9.52 15.47
CA SER A 153 -2.41 10.75 14.71
C SER A 153 -2.39 12.03 15.55
N ASN A 154 -2.90 11.97 16.78
CA ASN A 154 -2.90 13.07 17.75
C ASN A 154 -1.63 13.10 18.62
N LEU A 155 -0.75 12.10 18.49
CA LEU A 155 0.53 12.04 19.19
C LEU A 155 1.63 12.61 18.30
N SER A 156 2.60 13.28 18.92
CA SER A 156 3.87 13.57 18.27
C SER A 156 4.61 12.28 17.91
N LEU A 157 5.59 12.36 17.00
CA LEU A 157 6.43 11.21 16.66
C LEU A 157 7.15 10.63 17.89
N GLU A 158 7.60 11.49 18.81
CA GLU A 158 8.25 11.09 20.05
C GLU A 158 7.30 10.28 20.95
N GLU A 159 6.08 10.77 21.17
CA GLU A 159 5.07 10.07 21.96
C GLU A 159 4.67 8.74 21.31
N PHE A 160 4.53 8.71 19.98
CA PHE A 160 4.25 7.48 19.25
C PHE A 160 5.42 6.49 19.36
N GLY A 161 6.66 6.97 19.26
CA GLY A 161 7.87 6.17 19.47
C GLY A 161 7.93 5.55 20.86
N ARG A 162 7.57 6.31 21.90
CA ARG A 162 7.51 5.79 23.28
C ARG A 162 6.52 4.64 23.46
N LEU A 163 5.44 4.57 22.67
CA LEU A 163 4.52 3.42 22.71
C LEU A 163 5.19 2.11 22.28
N TYR A 164 6.13 2.16 21.35
CA TYR A 164 6.94 1.00 20.99
C TYR A 164 7.92 0.67 22.12
N ASP A 165 8.60 1.67 22.66
CA ASP A 165 9.68 1.46 23.64
C ASP A 165 9.14 0.91 24.98
N THR A 166 7.99 1.42 25.43
CA THR A 166 7.31 0.94 26.65
C THR A 166 6.90 -0.53 26.54
N ASN A 167 6.77 -1.03 25.32
CA ASN A 167 6.44 -2.42 25.03
C ASN A 167 7.66 -3.22 24.55
N TYR A 168 8.89 -2.81 24.91
CA TYR A 168 10.15 -3.46 24.52
C TYR A 168 10.33 -3.64 23.01
N GLY A 169 9.81 -2.69 22.23
CA GLY A 169 9.79 -2.74 20.76
C GLY A 169 8.65 -3.56 20.17
N CYS A 170 7.86 -4.26 20.99
CA CYS A 170 6.70 -5.02 20.53
C CYS A 170 5.53 -4.10 20.14
N PRO A 171 4.64 -4.55 19.25
CA PRO A 171 3.45 -3.81 18.85
C PRO A 171 2.60 -3.39 20.06
N PRO A 172 2.31 -2.10 20.30
CA PRO A 172 1.46 -1.69 21.43
C PRO A 172 0.05 -2.29 21.28
N ARG A 173 -0.69 -2.44 22.38
CA ARG A 173 -2.11 -2.82 22.30
C ARG A 173 -2.87 -1.80 21.46
N THR A 174 -3.88 -2.26 20.73
CA THR A 174 -4.81 -1.35 20.03
C THR A 174 -5.54 -0.47 21.05
N LYS A 175 -6.21 0.59 20.59
CA LYS A 175 -7.08 1.40 21.47
C LYS A 175 -8.19 0.59 22.15
N SER A 176 -8.63 -0.51 21.54
CA SER A 176 -9.60 -1.45 22.12
C SER A 176 -9.00 -2.40 23.15
N GLY A 177 -7.68 -2.37 23.38
CA GLY A 177 -6.98 -3.24 24.32
C GLY A 177 -6.52 -4.57 23.73
N ASP A 178 -6.81 -4.85 22.46
CA ASP A 178 -6.38 -6.08 21.78
C ASP A 178 -4.86 -6.11 21.61
N LEU A 179 -4.28 -7.31 21.64
CA LEU A 179 -2.89 -7.49 21.22
C LEU A 179 -2.80 -7.18 19.74
N LEU A 180 -1.99 -6.18 19.38
CA LEU A 180 -1.85 -5.78 17.99
C LEU A 180 -1.29 -6.90 17.10
N GLU A 181 -0.52 -7.81 17.66
CA GLU A 181 -0.11 -9.04 16.98
C GLU A 181 -1.29 -9.87 16.49
N ASP A 182 -2.29 -10.13 17.35
CA ASP A 182 -3.48 -10.90 16.98
C ASP A 182 -4.29 -10.18 15.91
N VAL A 183 -4.39 -8.85 16.02
CA VAL A 183 -5.09 -8.02 15.03
C VAL A 183 -4.35 -8.06 13.68
N LEU A 184 -3.02 -7.92 13.68
CA LEU A 184 -2.19 -8.02 12.48
C LEU A 184 -2.31 -9.41 11.83
N GLN A 185 -2.21 -10.47 12.62
CA GLN A 185 -2.25 -11.84 12.11
C GLN A 185 -3.61 -12.17 11.50
N ARG A 186 -4.70 -11.82 12.19
CA ARG A 186 -6.07 -11.97 11.69
C ARG A 186 -6.27 -11.18 10.40
N GLU A 187 -5.75 -9.96 10.34
CA GLU A 187 -5.89 -9.14 9.15
C GLU A 187 -5.10 -9.70 7.97
N ILE A 188 -3.89 -10.20 8.18
CA ILE A 188 -3.12 -10.84 7.10
C ILE A 188 -3.87 -12.04 6.55
N PHE A 189 -4.46 -12.87 7.42
CA PHE A 189 -5.30 -13.96 6.97
C PHE A 189 -6.47 -13.45 6.11
N ARG A 190 -7.15 -12.40 6.55
CA ARG A 190 -8.24 -11.77 5.78
C ARG A 190 -7.77 -11.23 4.42
N ILE A 191 -6.64 -10.52 4.38
CA ILE A 191 -6.04 -10.00 3.14
C ILE A 191 -5.70 -11.17 2.20
N GLN A 192 -5.20 -12.28 2.73
CA GLN A 192 -4.87 -13.46 1.93
C GLN A 192 -6.10 -14.13 1.30
N GLN A 193 -7.26 -14.04 1.95
CA GLN A 193 -8.54 -14.56 1.41
C GLN A 193 -9.17 -13.66 0.35
N VAL A 194 -8.71 -12.41 0.19
CA VAL A 194 -9.21 -11.56 -0.90
C VAL A 194 -8.80 -12.14 -2.24
N SER A 195 -9.78 -12.26 -3.13
CA SER A 195 -9.69 -12.97 -4.41
C SER A 195 -10.27 -12.20 -5.60
N THR A 196 -10.83 -11.01 -5.40
CA THR A 196 -11.39 -10.19 -6.49
C THR A 196 -11.02 -8.72 -6.39
N PHE A 197 -11.04 -8.02 -7.52
CA PHE A 197 -10.85 -6.57 -7.55
C PHE A 197 -11.94 -5.81 -6.81
N GLN A 198 -13.18 -6.29 -6.82
CA GLN A 198 -14.28 -5.67 -6.08
C GLN A 198 -13.96 -5.62 -4.58
N GLN A 199 -13.57 -6.76 -4.00
CA GLN A 199 -13.14 -6.84 -2.60
C GLN A 199 -11.92 -5.96 -2.33
N TYR A 200 -10.94 -5.93 -3.24
CA TYR A 200 -9.77 -5.05 -3.13
C TYR A 200 -10.15 -3.56 -3.12
N PHE A 201 -10.94 -3.09 -4.08
CA PHE A 201 -11.33 -1.68 -4.18
C PHE A 201 -12.18 -1.25 -3.00
N GLU A 202 -13.09 -2.11 -2.54
CA GLU A 202 -13.84 -1.89 -1.31
C GLU A 202 -12.90 -1.72 -0.11
N TYR A 203 -11.94 -2.64 0.05
CA TYR A 203 -10.96 -2.63 1.13
C TYR A 203 -10.15 -1.34 1.17
N VAL A 204 -9.57 -0.94 0.03
CA VAL A 204 -8.74 0.26 -0.05
C VAL A 204 -9.58 1.56 -0.04
N GLY A 205 -10.90 1.45 -0.15
CA GLY A 205 -11.85 2.56 -0.02
C GLY A 205 -12.08 3.36 -1.31
N VAL A 206 -11.99 2.69 -2.46
CA VAL A 206 -12.37 3.18 -3.79
C VAL A 206 -13.80 2.75 -4.07
N ARG A 207 -14.75 3.69 -3.96
CA ARG A 207 -16.19 3.38 -3.94
C ARG A 207 -16.86 3.41 -5.32
N ASN A 208 -16.20 3.91 -6.36
CA ASN A 208 -16.76 4.07 -7.70
C ASN A 208 -16.56 2.85 -8.62
N LEU A 209 -15.85 1.82 -8.15
CA LEU A 209 -15.57 0.58 -8.88
C LEU A 209 -16.22 -0.58 -8.10
N LYS A 210 -17.51 -0.82 -8.35
CA LYS A 210 -18.32 -1.76 -7.55
C LYS A 210 -18.76 -3.00 -8.30
N ASP A 211 -18.82 -2.91 -9.61
CA ASP A 211 -19.30 -3.97 -10.50
C ASP A 211 -18.21 -4.34 -11.50
N GLU A 212 -18.34 -5.55 -12.06
CA GLU A 212 -17.34 -6.11 -12.97
C GLU A 212 -17.13 -5.24 -14.21
N SER A 213 -18.18 -4.61 -14.73
CA SER A 213 -18.08 -3.80 -15.95
C SER A 213 -17.33 -2.49 -15.71
N SER A 214 -17.63 -1.78 -14.62
CA SER A 214 -16.88 -0.57 -14.25
C SER A 214 -15.41 -0.88 -13.93
N ILE A 215 -15.12 -2.01 -13.30
CA ILE A 215 -13.76 -2.48 -13.05
C ILE A 215 -13.05 -2.83 -14.37
N ALA A 216 -13.66 -3.61 -15.25
CA ALA A 216 -13.06 -4.00 -16.51
C ALA A 216 -12.75 -2.78 -17.40
N LYS A 217 -13.69 -1.82 -17.49
CA LYS A 217 -13.46 -0.54 -18.17
C LYS A 217 -12.27 0.22 -17.59
N TYR A 218 -12.19 0.30 -16.25
CA TYR A 218 -11.07 0.94 -15.56
C TYR A 218 -9.72 0.25 -15.87
N LEU A 219 -9.68 -1.09 -15.86
CA LEU A 219 -8.48 -1.86 -16.16
C LEU A 219 -8.04 -1.72 -17.63
N ARG A 220 -8.97 -1.68 -18.58
CA ARG A 220 -8.65 -1.39 -20.00
C ARG A 220 -8.03 0.00 -20.14
N ASN A 221 -8.59 1.00 -19.47
CA ASN A 221 -8.02 2.35 -19.45
C ASN A 221 -6.61 2.38 -18.86
N CYS A 222 -6.35 1.60 -17.80
CA CYS A 222 -5.01 1.48 -17.23
C CYS A 222 -4.00 0.91 -18.23
N VAL A 223 -4.39 -0.04 -19.09
CA VAL A 223 -3.52 -0.56 -20.17
C VAL A 223 -3.18 0.54 -21.16
N THR A 224 -4.17 1.31 -21.64
CA THR A 224 -3.94 2.42 -22.57
C THR A 224 -2.96 3.45 -22.00
N ILE A 225 -3.22 3.92 -20.77
CA ILE A 225 -2.35 4.92 -20.11
C ILE A 225 -0.96 4.35 -19.84
N SER A 226 -0.84 3.07 -19.51
CA SER A 226 0.44 2.42 -19.29
C SER A 226 1.31 2.42 -20.55
N TYR A 227 0.71 2.24 -21.73
CA TYR A 227 1.41 2.40 -23.02
C TYR A 227 1.81 3.85 -23.28
N GLU A 228 0.90 4.82 -23.08
CA GLU A 228 1.18 6.24 -23.26
C GLU A 228 2.34 6.73 -22.37
N ARG A 229 2.43 6.19 -21.15
CA ARG A 229 3.51 6.49 -20.19
C ARG A 229 4.78 5.68 -20.41
N GLY A 230 4.82 4.80 -21.42
CA GLY A 230 6.00 4.03 -21.78
C GLY A 230 6.39 2.96 -20.74
N TYR A 231 5.45 2.44 -19.96
CA TYR A 231 5.77 1.41 -18.95
C TYR A 231 6.01 0.01 -19.55
N HIS A 232 5.75 -0.16 -20.85
CA HIS A 232 5.92 -1.42 -21.57
C HIS A 232 7.24 -1.53 -22.36
N GLY A 233 8.12 -0.52 -22.30
CA GLY A 233 9.42 -0.44 -23.00
C GLY A 233 10.57 -0.09 -22.08
#